data_AF-A0AAU4BXX7-F1
#
_entry.id   AF-A0AAU4BXX7-F1
#
_cell.length_a   1.000
_cell.length_b   1.000
_cell.length_c   1.000
_cell.angle_alpha   90.00
_cell.angle_beta   90.00
_cell.angle_gamma   90.00
#
_symmetry.space_group_name_H-M   'P 1'
#
loop_
_entity.id
_entity.type
_entity.pdbx_description
1 polymer ?
#
loop_
_entity_poly.entity_id
_entity_poly.type
_entity_poly.pdbx_seq_one_letter_code
_entity_poly.pdbx_strand_id
1 'polypeptide(L)'
;MPLEAVKSVMHRFVEFINTANEDLGREVISPDAVFHAPSHAEPLRGPEGYMEVIGMMRSGFPDVQWTLEEMIGEGDTVAARFTMHGTHDGEFFGIPASGNKVSVQAMNFYYMADGRIVGERGQPDLLGVMQQIGAVPAP
;
A
#
# COMPACT_ATOMS: atom_id res chain seq x y z
N MET A 1 -9.56 -10.46 16.89
CA MET A 1 -10.52 -11.08 15.91
C MET A 1 -10.06 -12.50 15.50
N PRO A 2 -10.91 -13.45 15.04
CA PRO A 2 -10.42 -14.72 14.49
C PRO A 2 -9.55 -14.51 13.22
N LEU A 3 -8.45 -15.27 13.07
CA LEU A 3 -7.49 -15.11 11.96
C LEU A 3 -8.14 -15.23 10.57
N GLU A 4 -9.15 -16.09 10.40
CA GLU A 4 -9.84 -16.25 9.12
C GLU A 4 -10.65 -15.01 8.71
N ALA A 5 -11.24 -14.29 9.69
CA ALA A 5 -11.91 -13.03 9.40
C ALA A 5 -10.90 -11.94 9.01
N VAL A 6 -9.74 -11.89 9.68
CA VAL A 6 -8.64 -11.00 9.32
C VAL A 6 -8.15 -11.25 7.89
N LYS A 7 -7.91 -12.52 7.52
CA LYS A 7 -7.54 -12.89 6.15
C LYS A 7 -8.57 -12.40 5.14
N SER A 8 -9.86 -12.57 5.42
CA SER A 8 -10.92 -12.13 4.51
C SER A 8 -10.92 -10.61 4.29
N VAL A 9 -10.67 -9.82 5.34
CA VAL A 9 -10.52 -8.36 5.23
C VAL A 9 -9.28 -7.99 4.43
N MET A 10 -8.14 -8.64 4.70
CA MET A 10 -6.89 -8.34 3.98
C MET A 10 -6.95 -8.73 2.49
N HIS A 11 -7.67 -9.80 2.13
CA HIS A 11 -7.90 -10.14 0.72
C HIS A 11 -8.73 -9.08 -0.01
N ARG A 12 -9.81 -8.57 0.61
CA ARG A 12 -10.59 -7.46 0.06
C ARG A 12 -9.79 -6.17 0.00
N PHE A 13 -8.92 -5.93 0.98
CA PHE A 13 -8.02 -4.78 0.96
C PHE A 13 -7.02 -4.85 -0.21
N VAL A 14 -6.46 -6.04 -0.50
CA VAL A 14 -5.62 -6.26 -1.69
C VAL A 14 -6.40 -5.99 -2.98
N GLU A 15 -7.65 -6.44 -3.06
CA GLU A 15 -8.53 -6.15 -4.20
C GLU A 15 -8.77 -4.64 -4.33
N PHE A 16 -9.05 -3.95 -3.24
CA PHE A 16 -9.20 -2.50 -3.19
C PHE A 16 -7.97 -1.77 -3.75
N ILE A 17 -6.76 -2.03 -3.24
CA ILE A 17 -5.56 -1.30 -3.67
C ILE A 17 -5.20 -1.60 -5.14
N ASN A 18 -5.53 -2.80 -5.63
CA ASN A 18 -5.28 -3.20 -7.01
C ASN A 18 -6.32 -2.71 -8.01
N THR A 19 -7.54 -2.41 -7.58
CA THR A 19 -8.65 -1.94 -8.44
C THR A 19 -8.98 -0.46 -8.26
N ALA A 20 -8.53 0.16 -7.17
CA ALA A 20 -8.95 1.50 -6.74
C ALA A 20 -10.49 1.63 -6.56
N ASN A 21 -11.18 0.53 -6.24
CA ASN A 21 -12.62 0.54 -6.01
C ASN A 21 -12.97 1.16 -4.65
N GLU A 22 -13.48 2.38 -4.66
CA GLU A 22 -13.82 3.13 -3.44
C GLU A 22 -14.84 2.42 -2.54
N ASP A 23 -15.77 1.64 -3.10
CA ASP A 23 -16.77 0.91 -2.32
C ASP A 23 -16.09 -0.17 -1.46
N LEU A 24 -15.10 -0.88 -2.01
CA LEU A 24 -14.28 -1.82 -1.26
C LEU A 24 -13.46 -1.09 -0.19
N GLY A 25 -12.91 0.07 -0.51
CA GLY A 25 -12.21 0.92 0.44
C GLY A 25 -13.09 1.26 1.65
N ARG A 26 -14.34 1.72 1.42
CA ARG A 26 -15.31 2.04 2.48
C ARG A 26 -15.78 0.81 3.27
N GLU A 27 -15.77 -0.37 2.65
CA GLU A 27 -16.10 -1.63 3.33
C GLU A 27 -15.01 -2.00 4.35
N VAL A 28 -13.74 -1.99 3.93
CA VAL A 28 -12.62 -2.57 4.70
C VAL A 28 -11.84 -1.58 5.55
N ILE A 29 -11.92 -0.28 5.28
CA ILE A 29 -11.20 0.76 6.02
C ILE A 29 -12.19 1.53 6.90
N SER A 30 -11.83 1.71 8.18
CA SER A 30 -12.58 2.58 9.08
C SER A 30 -12.49 4.05 8.63
N PRO A 31 -13.58 4.84 8.70
CA PRO A 31 -13.53 6.28 8.44
C PRO A 31 -12.51 7.03 9.29
N ASP A 32 -12.26 6.55 10.51
CA ASP A 32 -11.30 7.14 11.45
C ASP A 32 -9.90 6.51 11.35
N ALA A 33 -9.68 5.65 10.36
CA ALA A 33 -8.40 4.97 10.20
C ALA A 33 -7.26 5.95 10.02
N VAL A 34 -6.08 5.64 10.58
CA VAL A 34 -4.90 6.49 10.48
C VAL A 34 -3.75 5.73 9.80
N PHE A 35 -3.34 6.22 8.63
CA PHE A 35 -2.28 5.62 7.82
C PHE A 35 -1.01 6.45 7.91
N HIS A 36 0.09 5.81 8.30
CA HIS A 36 1.41 6.43 8.27
C HIS A 36 2.20 5.85 7.11
N ALA A 37 2.39 6.67 6.09
CA ALA A 37 3.20 6.37 4.92
C ALA A 37 4.48 7.22 4.95
N PRO A 38 5.67 6.67 4.67
CA PRO A 38 6.91 7.45 4.64
C PRO A 38 6.93 8.59 3.60
N SER A 39 6.02 8.54 2.63
CA SER A 39 5.84 9.57 1.61
C SER A 39 5.10 10.82 2.10
N HIS A 40 4.51 10.79 3.30
CA HIS A 40 3.70 11.89 3.85
C HIS A 40 4.20 12.28 5.24
N ALA A 41 4.35 13.59 5.47
CA ALA A 41 4.78 14.11 6.78
C ALA A 41 3.67 13.96 7.84
N GLU A 42 2.42 14.16 7.43
CA GLU A 42 1.24 14.02 8.28
C GLU A 42 0.49 12.72 7.96
N PRO A 43 -0.15 12.07 8.94
CA PRO A 43 -0.93 10.87 8.69
C PRO A 43 -2.15 11.12 7.79
N LEU A 44 -2.42 10.16 6.91
CA LEU A 44 -3.61 10.13 6.06
C LEU A 44 -4.76 9.48 6.83
N ARG A 45 -6.00 9.86 6.49
CA ARG A 45 -7.19 9.46 7.25
C ARG A 45 -8.27 8.84 6.39
N GLY A 46 -8.82 7.73 6.89
CA GLY A 46 -9.97 7.05 6.29
C GLY A 46 -9.72 6.50 4.87
N PRO A 47 -10.78 5.99 4.22
CA PRO A 47 -10.70 5.49 2.84
C PRO A 47 -10.19 6.54 1.85
N GLU A 48 -10.62 7.80 2.01
CA GLU A 48 -10.21 8.92 1.14
C GLU A 48 -8.71 9.19 1.24
N GLY A 49 -8.15 9.23 2.46
CA GLY A 49 -6.70 9.39 2.63
C GLY A 49 -5.91 8.21 2.05
N TYR A 50 -6.45 6.99 2.09
CA TYR A 50 -5.79 5.86 1.44
C TYR A 50 -5.82 5.96 -0.10
N MET A 51 -6.91 6.51 -0.67
CA MET A 51 -7.00 6.78 -2.10
C MET A 51 -5.95 7.76 -2.59
N GLU A 52 -5.48 8.69 -1.76
CA GLU A 52 -4.35 9.56 -2.09
C GLU A 52 -3.05 8.76 -2.30
N VAL A 53 -2.80 7.74 -1.47
CA VAL A 53 -1.64 6.83 -1.64
C VAL A 53 -1.75 6.04 -2.95
N ILE A 54 -2.94 5.50 -3.24
CA ILE A 54 -3.21 4.76 -4.48
C ILE A 54 -3.00 5.68 -5.69
N GLY A 55 -3.53 6.91 -5.63
CA GLY A 55 -3.38 7.91 -6.68
C GLY A 55 -1.92 8.28 -6.94
N MET A 56 -1.16 8.53 -5.88
CA MET A 56 0.29 8.80 -5.95
C MET A 56 1.07 7.63 -6.56
N MET A 57 0.76 6.38 -6.17
CA MET A 57 1.43 5.21 -6.76
C MET A 57 1.05 5.06 -8.24
N ARG A 58 -0.22 5.22 -8.60
CA ARG A 58 -0.69 5.12 -10.00
C ARG A 58 -0.24 6.27 -10.89
N SER A 59 0.11 7.43 -10.33
CA SER A 59 0.67 8.53 -11.14
C SER A 59 2.06 8.18 -11.67
N GLY A 60 2.88 7.46 -10.90
CA GLY A 60 4.19 6.97 -11.34
C GLY A 60 4.12 5.62 -12.07
N PHE A 61 3.21 4.75 -11.61
CA PHE A 61 3.09 3.36 -12.02
C PHE A 61 1.62 3.03 -12.38
N PRO A 62 1.14 3.40 -13.58
CA PRO A 62 -0.28 3.25 -13.95
C PRO A 62 -0.81 1.81 -13.85
N ASP A 63 0.07 0.83 -14.09
CA ASP A 63 -0.19 -0.61 -14.03
C ASP A 63 0.16 -1.25 -12.68
N VAL A 64 0.39 -0.45 -11.63
CA VAL A 64 0.82 -0.98 -10.32
C VAL A 64 -0.11 -2.05 -9.79
N GLN A 65 0.47 -3.15 -9.33
CA GLN A 65 -0.20 -4.26 -8.67
C GLN A 65 0.57 -4.68 -7.41
N TRP A 66 -0.17 -5.13 -6.42
CA TRP A 66 0.30 -5.58 -5.12
C TRP A 66 -0.10 -7.03 -4.90
N THR A 67 0.87 -7.85 -4.54
CA THR A 67 0.68 -9.24 -4.13
C THR A 67 0.91 -9.33 -2.63
N LEU A 68 -0.05 -9.85 -1.86
CA LEU A 68 0.15 -10.22 -0.46
C LEU A 68 0.92 -11.54 -0.41
N GLU A 69 2.18 -11.49 0.02
CA GLU A 69 3.08 -12.65 0.05
C GLU A 69 2.97 -13.43 1.34
N GLU A 70 3.01 -12.70 2.46
CA GLU A 70 3.00 -13.28 3.80
C GLU A 70 2.15 -12.43 4.72
N MET A 71 1.49 -13.11 5.66
CA MET A 71 0.69 -12.45 6.68
C MET A 71 0.69 -13.26 7.97
N ILE A 72 0.96 -12.60 9.08
CA ILE A 72 0.79 -13.14 10.43
C ILE A 72 -0.08 -12.19 11.25
N GLY A 73 -0.87 -12.73 12.17
CA GLY A 73 -1.76 -11.93 13.01
C GLY A 73 -1.69 -12.36 14.47
N GLU A 74 -1.70 -11.39 15.36
CA GLU A 74 -1.79 -11.58 16.80
C GLU A 74 -2.75 -10.54 17.38
N GLY A 75 -3.78 -11.00 18.10
CA GLY A 75 -4.84 -10.14 18.63
C GLY A 75 -5.56 -9.36 17.52
N ASP A 76 -5.33 -8.06 17.50
CA ASP A 76 -5.91 -7.11 16.54
C ASP A 76 -4.82 -6.42 15.68
N THR A 77 -3.62 -7.00 15.62
CA THR A 77 -2.51 -6.52 14.78
C THR A 77 -2.14 -7.57 13.74
N VAL A 78 -1.85 -7.09 12.53
CA VAL A 78 -1.44 -7.91 11.39
C VAL A 78 -0.13 -7.39 10.86
N ALA A 79 0.87 -8.25 10.73
CA ALA A 79 2.07 -7.96 9.95
C ALA A 79 1.91 -8.60 8.58
N ALA A 80 2.14 -7.82 7.52
CA ALA A 80 2.01 -8.28 6.15
C ALA A 80 3.20 -7.85 5.30
N ARG A 81 3.67 -8.76 4.45
CA ARG A 81 4.67 -8.48 3.42
C ARG A 81 4.00 -8.52 2.06
N PHE A 82 4.23 -7.48 1.27
CA PHE A 82 3.75 -7.37 -0.10
C PHE A 82 4.91 -7.31 -1.07
N THR A 83 4.66 -7.76 -2.31
CA THR A 83 5.47 -7.38 -3.47
C THR A 83 4.65 -6.42 -4.33
N MET A 84 5.24 -5.28 -4.66
CA MET A 84 4.71 -4.30 -5.60
C MET A 84 5.40 -4.49 -6.94
N HIS A 85 4.63 -4.47 -8.03
CA HIS A 85 5.14 -4.47 -9.39
C HIS A 85 4.46 -3.37 -10.21
N GLY A 86 5.19 -2.77 -11.14
CA GLY A 86 4.63 -1.80 -12.08
C GLY A 86 5.68 -1.31 -13.08
N THR A 87 5.26 -0.50 -14.02
CA THR A 87 6.10 0.15 -15.04
C THR A 87 6.13 1.64 -14.75
N HIS A 88 7.34 2.22 -14.64
CA HIS A 88 7.53 3.65 -14.39
C HIS A 88 7.22 4.47 -15.66
N ASP A 89 5.94 4.62 -15.95
CA ASP A 89 5.38 5.26 -17.15
C ASP A 89 4.77 6.65 -16.88
N GLY A 90 4.83 7.12 -15.65
CA GLY A 90 4.49 8.50 -15.28
C GLY A 90 5.56 9.14 -14.40
N GLU A 91 5.29 10.38 -13.96
CA GLU A 91 6.19 11.07 -13.03
C GLU A 91 6.00 10.54 -11.61
N PHE A 92 7.11 10.22 -10.94
CA PHE A 92 7.11 9.77 -9.54
C PHE A 92 8.13 10.57 -8.73
N PHE A 93 7.67 11.29 -7.71
CA PHE A 93 8.50 12.20 -6.89
C PHE A 93 9.39 13.16 -7.71
N GLY A 94 8.84 13.73 -8.79
CA GLY A 94 9.56 14.65 -9.68
C GLY A 94 10.55 13.98 -10.62
N ILE A 95 10.60 12.65 -10.66
CA ILE A 95 11.40 11.87 -11.59
C ILE A 95 10.54 11.52 -12.80
N PRO A 96 10.93 11.93 -14.03
CA PRO A 96 10.18 11.57 -15.23
C PRO A 96 10.17 10.06 -15.48
N ALA A 97 9.13 9.60 -16.17
CA ALA A 97 8.98 8.21 -16.60
C ALA A 97 10.27 7.67 -17.24
N SER A 98 10.75 6.54 -16.74
CA SER A 98 11.95 5.87 -17.26
C SER A 98 11.62 4.69 -18.17
N GLY A 99 10.36 4.21 -18.15
CA GLY A 99 9.92 3.00 -18.85
C GLY A 99 10.44 1.70 -18.20
N ASN A 100 11.12 1.80 -17.05
CA ASN A 100 11.63 0.62 -16.36
C ASN A 100 10.50 -0.12 -15.63
N LYS A 101 10.59 -1.44 -15.64
CA LYS A 101 9.80 -2.27 -14.74
C LYS A 101 10.40 -2.20 -13.35
N VAL A 102 9.53 -2.00 -12.36
CA VAL A 102 9.87 -1.96 -10.94
C VAL A 102 9.27 -3.17 -10.24
N SER A 103 10.04 -3.77 -9.34
CA SER A 103 9.60 -4.83 -8.43
C SER A 103 10.26 -4.61 -7.07
N VAL A 104 9.47 -4.27 -6.06
CA VAL A 104 9.97 -3.97 -4.71
C VAL A 104 9.07 -4.57 -3.65
N GLN A 105 9.55 -4.68 -2.42
CA GLN A 105 8.77 -5.20 -1.30
C GLN A 105 8.29 -4.08 -0.38
N ALA A 106 7.21 -4.34 0.34
CA ALA A 106 6.75 -3.52 1.46
C ALA A 106 6.43 -4.41 2.65
N MET A 107 6.76 -3.93 3.86
CA MET A 107 6.41 -4.59 5.11
C MET A 107 5.59 -3.63 5.96
N ASN A 108 4.35 -3.99 6.24
CA ASN A 108 3.40 -3.10 6.89
C ASN A 108 2.79 -3.79 8.12
N PHE A 109 2.51 -2.99 9.15
CA PHE A 109 1.61 -3.39 10.22
C PHE A 109 0.23 -2.77 9.99
N TYR A 110 -0.82 -3.57 10.07
CA TYR A 110 -2.21 -3.13 10.07
C TYR A 110 -2.82 -3.36 11.45
N TYR A 111 -3.63 -2.40 11.88
CA TYR A 111 -4.39 -2.47 13.12
C TYR A 111 -5.87 -2.65 12.78
N MET A 112 -6.54 -3.54 13.50
CA MET A 112 -7.91 -3.97 13.20
C MET A 112 -8.86 -3.61 14.33
N ALA A 113 -10.08 -3.20 14.01
CA ALA A 113 -11.19 -3.16 14.96
C ALA A 113 -12.52 -3.31 14.19
N ASP A 114 -13.51 -3.95 14.80
CA ASP A 114 -14.87 -4.06 14.24
C ASP A 114 -14.93 -4.56 12.78
N GLY A 115 -14.04 -5.50 12.42
CA GLY A 115 -13.99 -6.06 11.06
C GLY A 115 -13.32 -5.17 10.02
N ARG A 116 -12.67 -4.07 10.42
CA ARG A 116 -12.04 -3.09 9.53
C ARG A 116 -10.60 -2.78 9.93
N ILE A 117 -9.85 -2.25 8.97
CA ILE A 117 -8.54 -1.63 9.20
C ILE A 117 -8.78 -0.26 9.84
N VAL A 118 -8.23 -0.05 11.03
CA VAL A 118 -8.24 1.23 11.77
C VAL A 118 -6.90 1.96 11.73
N GLY A 119 -5.89 1.37 11.11
CA GLY A 119 -4.66 2.09 10.81
C GLY A 119 -3.57 1.22 10.24
N GLU A 120 -2.50 1.89 9.83
CA GLU A 120 -1.31 1.25 9.25
C GLU A 120 -0.03 1.97 9.65
N ARG A 121 1.03 1.17 9.79
CA ARG A 121 2.42 1.63 9.73
C ARG A 121 3.06 0.96 8.52
N GLY A 122 3.17 1.70 7.42
CA GLY A 122 3.73 1.20 6.17
C GLY A 122 5.23 1.43 6.06
N GLN A 123 5.96 0.46 5.51
CA GLN A 123 7.38 0.60 5.18
C GLN A 123 7.68 -0.03 3.81
N PRO A 124 7.39 0.69 2.70
CA PRO A 124 7.83 0.29 1.37
C PRO A 124 9.35 0.48 1.19
N ASP A 125 9.96 -0.36 0.36
CA ASP A 125 11.34 -0.18 -0.11
C ASP A 125 11.44 0.96 -1.13
N LEU A 126 11.30 2.19 -0.64
CA LEU A 126 11.42 3.39 -1.48
C LEU A 126 12.81 3.55 -2.07
N LEU A 127 13.87 3.10 -1.37
CA LEU A 127 15.22 3.16 -1.93
C LEU A 127 15.32 2.27 -3.17
N GLY A 128 14.80 1.04 -3.10
CA GLY A 128 14.73 0.13 -4.23
C GLY A 128 13.92 0.70 -5.40
N VAL A 129 12.81 1.39 -5.13
CA VAL A 129 12.05 2.12 -6.18
C VAL A 129 12.93 3.19 -6.81
N MET A 130 13.52 4.08 -6.02
CA MET A 130 14.33 5.20 -6.51
C MET A 130 15.55 4.72 -7.32
N GLN A 131 16.11 3.56 -6.97
CA GLN A 131 17.18 2.92 -7.73
C GLN A 131 16.70 2.37 -9.06
N GLN A 132 15.57 1.64 -9.07
CA GLN A 132 15.04 1.02 -10.29
C GLN A 132 14.49 2.05 -11.29
N ILE A 133 14.03 3.22 -10.83
CA ILE A 133 13.62 4.31 -11.72
C ILE A 133 14.79 5.19 -12.19
N GLY A 134 16.02 4.94 -11.71
CA GLY A 134 17.22 5.66 -12.13
C GLY A 134 17.47 7.00 -11.41
N ALA A 135 16.76 7.27 -10.32
CA ALA A 135 16.93 8.49 -9.53
C ALA A 135 18.15 8.43 -8.58
N VAL A 136 18.48 7.22 -8.10
CA VAL A 136 19.62 6.96 -7.21
C VAL A 136 20.45 5.81 -7.78
N PRO A 137 21.79 5.87 -7.80
CA PRO A 137 22.60 4.72 -8.21
C PRO A 137 22.37 3.50 -7.30
N ALA A 138 22.36 2.31 -7.92
CA ALA A 138 22.52 1.07 -7.16
C ALA A 138 23.99 0.93 -6.68
N PRO A 139 24.23 0.30 -5.52
CA PRO A 139 25.59 0.01 -5.03
C PRO A 139 26.43 -0.83 -6.00
#